data_AF-A0A4Q3GMM2-F1
#
_entry.id   AF-A0A4Q3GMM2-F1
#
_cell.length_a   1.000
_cell.length_b   1.000
_cell.length_c   1.000
_cell.angle_alpha   90.00
_cell.angle_beta   90.00
_cell.angle_gamma   90.00
#
_symmetry.space_group_name_H-M   'P 1'
#
loop_
_entity.id
_entity.type
_entity.pdbx_description
1 polymer ?
#
loop_
_entity_poly.entity_id
_entity_poly.type
_entity_poly.pdbx_seq_one_letter_code
_entity_poly.pdbx_strand_id
1 'polypeptide(L)'
;MRNLSNQLRPAASALHHFNAARGGYLRRVVATLATVALLGAAPALAQAPAAQPTPAAPDYVPSSGQAGKDVVWVPTPQALVDTMLDMAKLTPNDFHMDLGSGDGRTVITAAKRGSKSLGIEYEPEMVALAKSNAAREGVTDKASFEKADLFETDFSKAQVLTLFLLPSINEKLRPKILDMKPGTRVVSNTFRMGDWEPDQTSAAISGCQSWCSALLWIVPAKVEGSWKVDGKDLKLTQKYQVLTGTLGTDTISDAKMNGNEITFKANGATYTG
;
A
#
# COMPACT_ATOMS: atom_id res chain seq x y z
N MET A 1 20.28 3.41 27.15
CA MET A 1 19.73 2.91 25.88
C MET A 1 20.88 2.33 25.07
N ARG A 2 20.76 1.10 24.57
CA ARG A 2 21.78 0.44 23.73
C ARG A 2 21.37 0.51 22.27
N ASN A 3 22.30 0.88 21.39
CA ASN A 3 22.06 1.02 19.95
C ASN A 3 22.46 -0.26 19.20
N LEU A 4 21.56 -0.79 18.38
CA LEU A 4 21.70 -2.05 17.63
C LEU A 4 22.17 -1.88 16.18
N SER A 5 22.25 -0.65 15.65
CA SER A 5 22.42 -0.36 14.22
C SER A 5 23.70 -0.92 13.58
N ASN A 6 24.68 -1.36 14.38
CA ASN A 6 25.90 -2.04 13.92
C ASN A 6 26.08 -3.46 14.47
N GLN A 7 25.10 -3.98 15.22
CA GLN A 7 25.24 -5.22 15.98
C GLN A 7 24.33 -6.36 15.54
N LEU A 8 23.14 -6.06 15.01
CA LEU A 8 22.23 -7.09 14.51
C LEU A 8 22.84 -7.76 13.28
N ARG A 9 23.26 -9.00 13.45
CA ARG A 9 23.66 -9.88 12.35
C ARG A 9 22.85 -11.18 12.44
N PRO A 10 22.37 -11.72 11.31
CA PRO A 10 21.80 -13.06 11.30
C PRO A 10 22.81 -14.03 11.92
N ALA A 11 22.36 -14.90 12.83
CA ALA A 11 23.22 -15.96 13.32
C ALA A 11 23.69 -16.82 12.14
N ALA A 12 24.96 -17.21 12.12
CA ALA A 12 25.54 -18.02 11.05
C ALA A 12 24.93 -19.43 11.04
N SER A 13 23.77 -19.58 10.40
CA SER A 13 23.23 -20.76 9.71
C SER A 13 21.75 -20.50 9.40
N ALA A 14 21.49 -19.82 8.28
CA ALA A 14 20.17 -19.76 7.64
C ALA A 14 20.35 -19.38 6.16
N LEU A 15 21.05 -20.23 5.40
CA LEU A 15 21.06 -20.16 3.94
C LEU A 15 19.77 -20.78 3.39
N HIS A 16 18.67 -20.03 3.40
CA HIS A 16 17.53 -20.32 2.54
C HIS A 16 17.52 -19.36 1.34
N HIS A 17 18.21 -19.80 0.28
CA HIS A 17 17.84 -19.70 -1.14
C HIS A 17 17.08 -18.44 -1.57
N PHE A 18 17.79 -17.32 -1.70
CA PHE A 18 17.47 -16.32 -2.71
C PHE A 18 18.10 -16.76 -4.03
N ASN A 19 17.31 -17.33 -4.94
CA ASN A 19 17.76 -17.59 -6.31
C ASN A 19 17.04 -16.63 -7.27
N ALA A 20 17.71 -15.52 -7.58
CA ALA A 20 17.33 -14.64 -8.67
C ALA A 20 17.81 -15.27 -9.98
N ALA A 21 16.91 -15.90 -10.73
CA ALA A 21 17.21 -16.40 -12.06
C ALA A 21 17.22 -15.22 -13.06
N ARG A 22 18.41 -14.65 -13.30
CA ARG A 22 18.73 -13.98 -14.57
C ARG A 22 19.21 -15.04 -15.56
N GLY A 23 18.45 -15.28 -16.61
CA GLY A 23 18.85 -16.13 -17.73
C GLY A 23 18.62 -15.39 -19.05
N GLY A 24 19.68 -14.77 -19.57
CA GLY A 24 19.73 -14.34 -20.96
C GLY A 24 20.12 -15.53 -21.85
N TYR A 25 19.52 -15.62 -23.04
CA TYR A 25 20.05 -16.43 -24.13
C TYR A 25 19.92 -15.67 -25.45
N LEU A 26 21.07 -15.58 -26.12
CA LEU A 26 21.28 -14.99 -27.43
C LEU A 26 21.51 -16.13 -28.45
N ARG A 27 21.04 -15.92 -29.69
CA ARG A 27 21.39 -16.63 -30.95
C ARG A 27 20.73 -18.02 -31.13
N ARG A 28 20.29 -18.47 -32.31
CA ARG A 28 20.82 -18.30 -33.68
C ARG A 28 19.70 -18.35 -34.75
N VAL A 29 20.03 -17.72 -35.86
CA VAL A 29 19.44 -17.79 -37.20
C VAL A 29 19.45 -19.22 -37.76
N VAL A 30 18.34 -19.65 -38.37
CA VAL A 30 18.35 -20.60 -39.50
C VAL A 30 17.34 -20.10 -40.53
N ALA A 31 17.82 -19.81 -41.73
CA ALA A 31 17.03 -19.47 -42.90
C ALA A 31 16.70 -20.75 -43.68
N THR A 32 15.45 -20.92 -44.07
CA THR A 32 15.06 -21.84 -45.14
C THR A 32 13.96 -21.21 -45.97
N LEU A 33 14.30 -20.90 -47.21
CA LEU A 33 13.40 -20.45 -48.28
C LEU A 33 12.56 -21.63 -48.76
N ALA A 34 11.24 -21.47 -48.74
CA ALA A 34 10.32 -22.27 -49.55
C ALA A 34 9.22 -21.34 -50.09
N THR A 35 9.39 -20.94 -51.35
CA THR A 35 8.40 -20.21 -52.14
C THR A 35 7.24 -21.14 -52.49
N VAL A 36 6.05 -20.85 -51.97
CA VAL A 36 4.78 -21.38 -52.49
C VAL A 36 3.92 -20.17 -52.86
N ALA A 37 3.72 -19.98 -54.16
CA ALA A 37 2.78 -19.03 -54.71
C ALA A 37 1.37 -19.63 -54.61
N LEU A 38 0.48 -19.00 -53.83
CA LEU A 38 -0.94 -19.29 -53.81
C LEU A 38 -1.71 -17.97 -54.03
N LEU A 39 -2.45 -17.94 -55.14
CA LEU A 39 -3.35 -16.88 -55.53
C LEU A 39 -4.49 -16.72 -54.52
N GLY A 40 -4.76 -15.47 -54.14
CA GLY A 40 -6.10 -14.88 -54.15
C GLY A 40 -7.14 -15.40 -53.15
N ALA A 41 -7.23 -14.71 -52.01
CA ALA A 41 -8.48 -14.20 -51.44
C ALA A 41 -8.12 -13.37 -50.19
N ALA A 42 -8.24 -12.04 -50.25
CA ALA A 42 -8.07 -11.20 -49.08
C ALA A 42 -9.33 -11.29 -48.22
N PRO A 43 -9.29 -11.83 -46.98
CA PRO A 43 -10.34 -11.54 -46.02
C PRO A 43 -10.11 -10.11 -45.55
N ALA A 44 -11.12 -9.26 -45.71
CA ALA A 44 -11.15 -7.96 -45.05
C ALA A 44 -10.97 -8.20 -43.54
N LEU A 45 -9.80 -7.87 -43.01
CA LEU A 45 -9.57 -7.77 -41.58
C LEU A 45 -10.50 -6.66 -41.10
N ALA A 46 -11.63 -7.05 -40.51
CA ALA A 46 -12.45 -6.16 -39.74
C ALA A 46 -11.57 -5.60 -38.62
N GLN A 47 -11.14 -4.35 -38.79
CA GLN A 47 -10.53 -3.59 -37.70
C GLN A 47 -11.61 -3.49 -36.62
N ALA A 48 -11.43 -4.24 -35.53
CA ALA A 48 -12.23 -4.04 -34.34
C ALA A 48 -12.06 -2.55 -33.97
N PRO A 49 -13.15 -1.79 -33.79
CA PRO A 49 -13.02 -0.40 -33.38
C PRO A 49 -12.24 -0.36 -32.08
N ALA A 50 -11.14 0.40 -32.08
CA ALA A 50 -10.45 0.72 -30.83
C ALA A 50 -11.51 1.29 -29.88
N ALA A 51 -11.68 0.65 -28.72
CA ALA A 51 -12.61 1.13 -27.71
C ALA A 51 -12.21 2.56 -27.34
N GLN A 52 -12.94 3.54 -27.87
CA GLN A 52 -12.78 4.91 -27.47
C GLN A 52 -13.23 5.00 -26.01
N PRO A 53 -12.44 5.59 -25.10
CA PRO A 53 -12.91 5.81 -23.74
C PRO A 53 -14.16 6.66 -23.82
N THR A 54 -15.29 6.11 -23.36
CA THR A 54 -16.56 6.82 -23.29
C THR A 54 -16.33 8.08 -22.46
N PRO A 55 -16.59 9.29 -23.00
CA PRO A 55 -16.55 10.49 -22.19
C PRO A 55 -17.58 10.32 -21.07
N ALA A 56 -17.19 10.57 -19.82
CA ALA A 56 -18.16 10.62 -18.74
C ALA A 56 -19.20 11.71 -19.05
N ALA A 57 -20.45 11.45 -18.68
CA ALA A 57 -21.50 12.44 -18.77
C ALA A 57 -21.08 13.70 -17.99
N PRO A 58 -21.22 14.90 -18.56
CA PRO A 58 -20.67 16.14 -17.99
C PRO A 58 -21.23 16.51 -16.60
N ASP A 59 -22.28 15.82 -16.11
CA ASP A 59 -23.01 16.16 -14.89
C ASP A 59 -23.15 14.98 -13.90
N TYR A 60 -22.22 14.02 -13.90
CA TYR A 60 -22.27 12.93 -12.92
C TYR A 60 -22.04 13.46 -11.48
N VAL A 61 -23.09 13.37 -10.65
CA VAL A 61 -23.04 13.70 -9.22
C VAL A 61 -23.31 12.42 -8.42
N PRO A 62 -22.32 11.91 -7.67
CA PRO A 62 -22.50 10.69 -6.90
C PRO A 62 -23.42 10.94 -5.71
N SER A 63 -24.20 9.92 -5.34
CA SER A 63 -25.04 9.96 -4.14
C SER A 63 -24.42 9.08 -3.05
N SER A 64 -24.34 9.61 -1.83
CA SER A 64 -23.86 8.81 -0.68
C SER A 64 -24.74 7.58 -0.50
N GLY A 65 -24.12 6.40 -0.41
CA GLY A 65 -24.81 5.11 -0.32
C GLY A 65 -25.08 4.42 -1.66
N GLN A 66 -24.69 5.00 -2.80
CA GLN A 66 -24.79 4.32 -4.09
C GLN A 66 -23.96 3.04 -4.12
N ALA A 67 -24.46 2.01 -4.81
CA ALA A 67 -23.76 0.74 -4.96
C ALA A 67 -22.51 0.91 -5.84
N GLY A 68 -21.37 0.41 -5.36
CA GLY A 68 -20.19 0.12 -6.18
C GLY A 68 -19.98 -1.39 -6.27
N LYS A 69 -18.97 -1.82 -7.04
CA LYS A 69 -18.64 -3.24 -7.22
C LYS A 69 -18.54 -4.03 -5.90
N ASP A 70 -17.70 -3.57 -4.96
CA ASP A 70 -17.39 -4.31 -3.72
C ASP A 70 -17.97 -3.65 -2.46
N VAL A 71 -18.26 -2.33 -2.52
CA VAL A 71 -18.74 -1.52 -1.39
C VAL A 71 -19.68 -0.42 -1.88
N VAL A 72 -20.52 0.12 -0.98
CA VAL A 72 -21.25 1.36 -1.25
C VAL A 72 -20.30 2.56 -1.17
N TRP A 73 -20.50 3.55 -2.03
CA TRP A 73 -19.71 4.77 -1.96
C TRP A 73 -20.23 5.69 -0.85
N VAL A 74 -19.37 5.96 0.13
CA VAL A 74 -19.55 7.00 1.13
C VAL A 74 -18.26 7.81 1.18
N PRO A 75 -18.31 9.13 1.06
CA PRO A 75 -17.10 9.93 1.13
C PRO A 75 -16.59 10.07 2.56
N THR A 76 -15.26 9.99 2.74
CA THR A 76 -14.62 10.38 4.01
C THR A 76 -14.83 11.89 4.26
N PRO A 77 -15.27 12.30 5.47
CA PRO A 77 -15.38 13.71 5.84
C PRO A 77 -14.03 14.43 5.70
N GLN A 78 -14.01 15.66 5.20
CA GLN A 78 -12.76 16.38 4.91
C GLN A 78 -11.83 16.50 6.13
N ALA A 79 -12.39 16.82 7.31
CA ALA A 79 -11.59 16.89 8.54
C ALA A 79 -10.92 15.55 8.91
N LEU A 80 -11.54 14.42 8.57
CA LEU A 80 -10.94 13.11 8.78
C LEU A 80 -9.88 12.81 7.72
N VAL A 81 -10.07 13.21 6.45
CA VAL A 81 -9.01 13.15 5.42
C VAL A 81 -7.77 13.89 5.92
N ASP A 82 -7.93 15.11 6.43
CA ASP A 82 -6.80 15.88 6.93
C ASP A 82 -6.09 15.19 8.11
N THR A 83 -6.87 14.67 9.06
CA THR A 83 -6.35 13.90 10.19
C THR A 83 -5.60 12.64 9.74
N MET A 84 -6.14 11.91 8.76
CA MET A 84 -5.51 10.70 8.22
C MET A 84 -4.14 11.01 7.61
N LEU A 85 -4.05 12.08 6.83
CA LEU A 85 -2.80 12.49 6.18
C LEU A 85 -1.79 13.07 7.19
N ASP A 86 -2.25 13.73 8.26
CA ASP A 86 -1.40 14.19 9.36
C ASP A 86 -0.84 13.02 10.18
N MET A 87 -1.67 12.03 10.51
CA MET A 87 -1.23 10.81 11.19
C MET A 87 -0.21 10.03 10.36
N ALA A 88 -0.42 9.95 9.04
CA ALA A 88 0.56 9.38 8.11
C ALA A 88 1.86 10.19 8.03
N LYS A 89 1.90 11.40 8.58
CA LYS A 89 3.00 12.36 8.39
C LYS A 89 3.36 12.49 6.91
N LEU A 90 2.35 12.65 6.06
CA LEU A 90 2.53 12.72 4.62
C LEU A 90 3.46 13.90 4.27
N THR A 91 4.44 13.64 3.41
CA THR A 91 5.38 14.64 2.92
C THR A 91 5.38 14.70 1.39
N PRO A 92 5.93 15.78 0.78
CA PRO A 92 6.12 15.84 -0.68
C PRO A 92 7.04 14.76 -1.27
N ASN A 93 7.85 14.10 -0.44
CA ASN A 93 8.74 13.02 -0.87
C ASN A 93 8.05 11.66 -0.95
N ASP A 94 6.84 11.55 -0.42
CA ASP A 94 6.06 10.33 -0.46
C ASP A 94 5.38 10.17 -1.83
N PHE A 95 5.30 8.92 -2.28
CA PHE A 95 4.30 8.47 -3.23
C PHE A 95 3.11 7.92 -2.43
N HIS A 96 1.97 8.58 -2.60
CA HIS A 96 0.72 8.27 -1.93
C HIS A 96 -0.22 7.50 -2.88
N MET A 97 -0.88 6.46 -2.38
CA MET A 97 -1.96 5.81 -3.11
C MET A 97 -3.21 5.65 -2.25
N ASP A 98 -4.37 5.88 -2.85
CA ASP A 98 -5.68 5.70 -2.22
C ASP A 98 -6.42 4.56 -2.93
N LEU A 99 -6.78 3.50 -2.18
CA LEU A 99 -7.46 2.32 -2.74
C LEU A 99 -8.97 2.48 -2.54
N GLY A 100 -9.72 2.61 -3.65
CA GLY A 100 -11.12 3.01 -3.63
C GLY A 100 -11.27 4.53 -3.54
N SER A 101 -10.62 5.26 -4.45
CA SER A 101 -10.41 6.70 -4.33
C SER A 101 -11.67 7.58 -4.52
N GLY A 102 -12.77 7.01 -5.03
CA GLY A 102 -14.05 7.68 -5.12
C GLY A 102 -13.99 8.99 -5.91
N ASP A 103 -14.45 10.09 -5.30
CA ASP A 103 -14.45 11.42 -5.92
C ASP A 103 -13.06 12.09 -5.96
N GLY A 104 -12.04 11.38 -5.48
CA GLY A 104 -10.64 11.79 -5.48
C GLY A 104 -10.24 12.71 -4.33
N ARG A 105 -11.13 13.03 -3.37
CA ARG A 105 -10.84 14.03 -2.33
C ARG A 105 -9.56 13.77 -1.53
N THR A 106 -9.26 12.52 -1.19
CA THR A 106 -8.07 12.16 -0.41
C THR A 106 -6.81 12.36 -1.24
N VAL A 107 -6.81 11.86 -2.48
CA VAL A 107 -5.72 12.02 -3.46
C VAL A 107 -5.47 13.50 -3.77
N ILE A 108 -6.52 14.29 -3.97
CA ILE A 108 -6.44 15.73 -4.22
C ILE A 108 -5.86 16.45 -3.00
N THR A 109 -6.32 16.12 -1.79
CA THR A 109 -5.80 16.73 -0.55
C THR A 109 -4.31 16.40 -0.37
N ALA A 110 -3.90 15.16 -0.62
CA ALA A 110 -2.50 14.74 -0.59
C ALA A 110 -1.65 15.47 -1.65
N ALA A 111 -2.18 15.64 -2.86
CA ALA A 111 -1.51 16.38 -3.94
C ALA A 111 -1.35 17.88 -3.63
N LYS A 112 -2.36 18.51 -3.01
CA LYS A 112 -2.28 19.89 -2.51
C LYS A 112 -1.19 20.06 -1.44
N ARG A 113 -0.90 19.01 -0.66
CA ARG A 113 0.21 18.96 0.30
C ARG A 113 1.57 18.67 -0.36
N GLY A 114 1.61 18.53 -1.69
CA GLY A 114 2.83 18.40 -2.49
C GLY A 114 3.22 16.97 -2.85
N SER A 115 2.54 15.95 -2.32
CA SER A 115 2.84 14.54 -2.59
C SER A 115 2.40 14.11 -3.99
N LYS A 116 3.16 13.21 -4.64
CA LYS A 116 2.67 12.53 -5.84
C LYS A 116 1.65 11.49 -5.42
N SER A 117 0.44 11.57 -5.96
CA SER A 117 -0.71 10.81 -5.48
C SER A 117 -1.44 10.12 -6.63
N LEU A 118 -1.78 8.85 -6.42
CA LEU A 118 -2.55 8.03 -7.37
C LEU A 118 -3.80 7.45 -6.69
N GLY A 119 -4.97 7.74 -7.24
CA GLY A 119 -6.23 7.11 -6.85
C GLY A 119 -6.53 5.88 -7.71
N ILE A 120 -6.84 4.78 -7.05
CA ILE A 120 -7.34 3.56 -7.70
C ILE A 120 -8.84 3.49 -7.47
N GLU A 121 -9.61 3.46 -8.56
CA GLU A 121 -11.06 3.42 -8.52
C GLU A 121 -11.58 2.46 -9.60
N TYR A 122 -12.62 1.70 -9.30
CA TYR A 122 -13.15 0.71 -10.23
C TYR A 122 -14.18 1.33 -11.18
N GLU A 123 -15.01 2.23 -10.66
CA GLU A 123 -16.12 2.82 -11.41
C GLU A 123 -15.63 3.92 -12.37
N PRO A 124 -15.84 3.78 -13.68
CA PRO A 124 -15.28 4.72 -14.67
C PRO A 124 -15.83 6.15 -14.52
N GLU A 125 -17.08 6.30 -14.09
CA GLU A 125 -17.70 7.61 -13.85
C GLU A 125 -17.06 8.32 -12.64
N MET A 126 -16.74 7.58 -11.58
CA MET A 126 -16.01 8.09 -10.42
C MET A 126 -14.58 8.51 -10.78
N VAL A 127 -13.88 7.72 -11.62
CA VAL A 127 -12.55 8.09 -12.13
C VAL A 127 -12.59 9.40 -12.91
N ALA A 128 -13.59 9.57 -13.79
CA ALA A 128 -13.73 10.78 -14.57
C ALA A 128 -14.07 12.00 -13.70
N LEU A 129 -14.95 11.82 -12.72
CA LEU A 129 -15.25 12.85 -11.71
C LEU A 129 -14.00 13.25 -10.93
N ALA A 130 -13.22 12.29 -10.44
CA ALA A 130 -11.99 12.55 -9.70
C ALA A 130 -10.95 13.33 -10.53
N LYS A 131 -10.80 12.98 -11.82
CA LYS A 131 -9.96 13.73 -12.77
C LYS A 131 -10.45 15.16 -12.95
N SER A 132 -11.76 15.36 -13.13
CA SER A 132 -12.37 16.69 -13.25
C SER A 132 -12.14 17.52 -11.98
N ASN A 133 -12.33 16.92 -10.80
CA ASN A 133 -12.07 17.57 -9.52
C ASN A 133 -10.60 17.97 -9.38
N ALA A 134 -9.64 17.09 -9.72
CA ALA A 134 -8.23 17.45 -9.67
C ALA A 134 -7.85 18.59 -10.64
N ALA A 135 -8.47 18.63 -11.82
CA ALA A 135 -8.30 19.73 -12.77
C ALA A 135 -8.85 21.05 -12.22
N ARG A 136 -10.05 21.04 -11.64
CA ARG A 136 -10.68 22.20 -11.00
C ARG A 136 -9.87 22.72 -9.82
N GLU A 137 -9.24 21.83 -9.07
CA GLU A 137 -8.38 22.18 -7.93
C GLU A 137 -6.92 22.49 -8.34
N GLY A 138 -6.58 22.38 -9.63
CA GLY A 138 -5.27 22.78 -10.16
C GLY A 138 -4.10 21.87 -9.77
N VAL A 139 -4.33 20.58 -9.51
CA VAL A 139 -3.32 19.64 -9.00
C VAL A 139 -3.02 18.44 -9.91
N THR A 140 -3.29 18.56 -11.21
CA THR A 140 -3.15 17.45 -12.18
C THR A 140 -1.70 17.01 -12.43
N ASP A 141 -0.71 17.81 -12.05
CA ASP A 141 0.71 17.46 -12.07
C ASP A 141 1.11 16.46 -10.96
N LYS A 142 0.29 16.37 -9.91
CA LYS A 142 0.53 15.56 -8.71
C LYS A 142 -0.56 14.53 -8.42
N ALA A 143 -1.80 14.79 -8.80
CA ALA A 143 -2.94 13.89 -8.63
C ALA A 143 -3.27 13.18 -9.94
N SER A 144 -3.26 11.85 -9.90
CA SER A 144 -3.64 10.98 -11.01
C SER A 144 -4.67 9.94 -10.55
N PHE A 145 -5.48 9.43 -11.49
CA PHE A 145 -6.54 8.46 -11.21
C PHE A 145 -6.58 7.39 -12.29
N GLU A 146 -6.67 6.15 -11.85
CA GLU A 146 -6.67 4.97 -12.71
C GLU A 146 -7.93 4.12 -12.46
N LYS A 147 -8.53 3.68 -13.57
CA LYS A 147 -9.61 2.68 -13.52
C LYS A 147 -8.97 1.30 -13.35
N ALA A 148 -8.97 0.76 -12.15
CA ALA A 148 -8.39 -0.55 -11.86
C ALA A 148 -9.05 -1.25 -10.67
N ASP A 149 -8.86 -2.57 -10.60
CA ASP A 149 -9.25 -3.36 -9.44
C ASP A 149 -8.17 -3.22 -8.34
N LEU A 150 -8.59 -2.82 -7.14
CA LEU A 150 -7.68 -2.64 -6.01
C LEU A 150 -7.01 -3.94 -5.55
N PHE A 151 -7.60 -5.11 -5.83
CA PHE A 151 -7.01 -6.41 -5.51
C PHE A 151 -5.95 -6.82 -6.52
N GLU A 152 -5.98 -6.27 -7.73
CA GLU A 152 -5.04 -6.60 -8.81
C GLU A 152 -3.92 -5.56 -8.94
N THR A 153 -4.15 -4.34 -8.46
CA THR A 153 -3.21 -3.23 -8.55
C THR A 153 -1.91 -3.50 -7.76
N ASP A 154 -0.77 -3.18 -8.38
CA ASP A 154 0.53 -3.12 -7.68
C ASP A 154 0.67 -1.78 -6.96
N PHE A 155 0.54 -1.81 -5.63
CA PHE A 155 0.74 -0.66 -4.77
C PHE A 155 2.06 -0.73 -3.98
N SER A 156 2.96 -1.66 -4.28
CA SER A 156 4.22 -1.90 -3.54
C SER A 156 5.16 -0.69 -3.49
N LYS A 157 5.02 0.24 -4.43
CA LYS A 157 5.83 1.45 -4.53
C LYS A 157 5.33 2.60 -3.65
N ALA A 158 4.13 2.53 -3.09
CA ALA A 158 3.62 3.59 -2.22
C ALA A 158 4.39 3.64 -0.90
N GLN A 159 4.64 4.84 -0.39
CA GLN A 159 5.15 5.04 0.97
C GLN A 159 4.01 5.35 1.95
N VAL A 160 2.86 5.81 1.45
CA VAL A 160 1.62 6.03 2.21
C VAL A 160 0.44 5.43 1.45
N LEU A 161 -0.37 4.62 2.14
CA LEU A 161 -1.65 4.13 1.66
C LEU A 161 -2.80 4.70 2.48
N THR A 162 -3.88 5.12 1.82
CA THR A 162 -5.15 5.44 2.46
C THR A 162 -6.25 4.49 2.03
N LEU A 163 -7.16 4.18 2.95
CA LEU A 163 -8.24 3.23 2.77
C LEU A 163 -9.54 3.74 3.42
N PHE A 164 -10.65 3.63 2.72
CA PHE A 164 -11.98 3.63 3.32
C PHE A 164 -12.85 2.58 2.62
N LEU A 165 -12.71 1.34 3.08
CA LEU A 165 -13.28 0.14 2.44
C LEU A 165 -14.22 -0.57 3.44
N LEU A 166 -14.07 -1.89 3.59
CA LEU A 166 -14.72 -2.70 4.62
C LEU A 166 -13.69 -3.60 5.33
N PRO A 167 -13.96 -4.06 6.56
CA PRO A 167 -13.05 -4.94 7.30
C PRO A 167 -12.60 -6.18 6.50
N SER A 168 -13.53 -6.86 5.81
CA SER A 168 -13.23 -8.04 4.99
C SER A 168 -12.31 -7.76 3.81
N ILE A 169 -12.45 -6.58 3.18
CA ILE A 169 -11.60 -6.13 2.08
C ILE A 169 -10.20 -5.78 2.61
N ASN A 170 -10.16 -5.04 3.71
CA ASN A 170 -8.93 -4.70 4.42
C ASN A 170 -8.13 -5.97 4.81
N GLU A 171 -8.80 -7.00 5.32
CA GLU A 171 -8.20 -8.30 5.64
C GLU A 171 -7.67 -9.04 4.41
N LYS A 172 -8.39 -8.98 3.28
CA LYS A 172 -7.96 -9.58 2.01
C LYS A 172 -6.74 -8.86 1.40
N LEU A 173 -6.61 -7.54 1.62
CA LEU A 173 -5.46 -6.74 1.18
C LEU A 173 -4.25 -6.86 2.11
N ARG A 174 -4.48 -7.10 3.40
CA ARG A 174 -3.44 -7.12 4.45
C ARG A 174 -2.21 -7.96 4.10
N PRO A 175 -2.28 -9.18 3.52
CA PRO A 175 -1.10 -9.93 3.13
C PRO A 175 -0.19 -9.16 2.16
N LYS A 176 -0.75 -8.51 1.14
CA LYS A 176 0.00 -7.68 0.19
C LYS A 176 0.57 -6.41 0.84
N ILE A 177 -0.19 -5.80 1.75
CA ILE A 177 0.26 -4.64 2.52
C ILE A 177 1.46 -4.99 3.42
N LEU A 178 1.43 -6.15 4.08
CA LEU A 178 2.53 -6.62 4.93
C LEU A 178 3.80 -7.01 4.15
N ASP A 179 3.69 -7.18 2.83
CA ASP A 179 4.82 -7.41 1.92
C ASP A 179 5.41 -6.11 1.34
N MET A 180 4.82 -4.96 1.65
CA MET A 180 5.36 -3.66 1.25
C MET A 180 6.67 -3.35 1.99
N LYS A 181 7.37 -2.30 1.53
CA LYS A 181 8.59 -1.83 2.17
C LYS A 181 8.32 -1.50 3.65
N PRO A 182 9.14 -1.98 4.60
CA PRO A 182 8.98 -1.62 5.99
C PRO A 182 9.07 -0.10 6.20
N GLY A 183 8.19 0.43 7.05
CA GLY A 183 8.01 1.86 7.25
C GLY A 183 6.95 2.50 6.34
N THR A 184 6.36 1.73 5.41
CA THR A 184 5.14 2.16 4.72
C THR A 184 4.06 2.44 5.77
N ARG A 185 3.40 3.60 5.66
CA ARG A 185 2.31 3.99 6.56
C ARG A 185 0.98 3.74 5.88
N VAL A 186 0.09 3.05 6.56
CA VAL A 186 -1.23 2.73 6.05
C VAL A 186 -2.26 3.32 6.98
N VAL A 187 -3.12 4.18 6.46
CA VAL A 187 -4.16 4.85 7.23
C VAL A 187 -5.53 4.45 6.73
N SER A 188 -6.35 3.92 7.62
CA SER A 188 -7.72 3.51 7.32
C SER A 188 -8.70 4.41 8.06
N ASN A 189 -9.78 4.80 7.38
CA ASN A 189 -10.94 5.35 8.03
C ASN A 189 -11.71 4.20 8.72
N THR A 190 -11.74 4.24 10.06
CA THR A 190 -12.56 3.46 11.01
C THR A 190 -12.40 1.94 10.98
N PHE A 191 -12.26 1.33 9.80
CA PHE A 191 -12.25 -0.11 9.61
C PHE A 191 -10.85 -0.70 9.78
N ARG A 192 -10.77 -1.76 10.57
CA ARG A 192 -9.55 -2.49 10.89
C ARG A 192 -9.15 -3.46 9.78
N MET A 193 -7.99 -4.09 9.95
CA MET A 193 -7.47 -5.17 9.10
C MET A 193 -7.37 -6.46 9.92
N GLY A 194 -8.50 -6.96 10.42
CA GLY A 194 -8.55 -8.15 11.27
C GLY A 194 -7.77 -8.00 12.58
N ASP A 195 -6.97 -9.01 12.90
CA ASP A 195 -6.16 -9.08 14.13
C ASP A 195 -4.84 -8.29 14.10
N TRP A 196 -4.58 -7.50 13.05
CA TRP A 196 -3.44 -6.60 13.02
C TRP A 196 -3.82 -5.29 13.73
N GLU A 197 -3.33 -5.13 14.96
CA GLU A 197 -3.58 -3.94 15.78
C GLU A 197 -2.91 -2.69 15.18
N PRO A 198 -3.58 -1.52 15.17
CA PRO A 198 -3.01 -0.28 14.70
C PRO A 198 -1.96 0.25 15.67
N ASP A 199 -0.93 0.88 15.14
CA ASP A 199 0.10 1.57 15.92
C ASP A 199 -0.43 2.86 16.55
N GLN A 200 -1.41 3.51 15.91
CA GLN A 200 -2.09 4.68 16.44
C GLN A 200 -3.58 4.69 16.05
N THR A 201 -4.39 5.30 16.92
CA THR A 201 -5.82 5.53 16.69
C THR A 201 -6.13 6.98 17.04
N SER A 202 -6.86 7.69 16.18
CA SER A 202 -7.32 9.05 16.48
C SER A 202 -8.51 9.00 17.45
N ALA A 203 -8.75 10.12 18.13
CA ALA A 203 -10.08 10.40 18.66
C ALA A 203 -11.09 10.52 17.50
N ALA A 204 -12.37 10.30 17.80
CA ALA A 204 -13.42 10.57 16.84
C ALA A 204 -13.46 12.07 16.49
N ILE A 205 -13.56 12.39 15.20
CA ILE A 205 -13.64 13.78 14.75
C ILE A 205 -14.96 14.41 15.22
N SER A 206 -14.86 15.59 15.86
CA SER A 206 -16.03 16.33 16.34
C SER A 206 -16.97 16.71 15.19
N GLY A 207 -18.27 16.55 15.39
CA GLY A 207 -19.29 16.85 14.38
C GLY A 207 -19.41 15.84 13.23
N CYS A 208 -18.63 14.75 13.27
CA CYS A 208 -18.77 13.64 12.33
C CYS A 208 -19.81 12.63 12.85
N GLN A 209 -20.70 12.17 11.97
CA GLN A 209 -21.82 11.30 12.34
C GLN A 209 -21.53 9.80 12.25
N SER A 210 -20.67 9.37 11.31
CA SER A 210 -20.34 7.96 11.10
C SER A 210 -18.95 7.82 10.50
N TRP A 211 -18.25 6.74 10.87
CA TRP A 211 -16.89 6.43 10.43
C TRP A 211 -15.93 7.61 10.65
N CYS A 212 -15.73 7.95 11.92
CA CYS A 212 -15.11 9.20 12.35
C CYS A 212 -13.73 9.04 12.98
N SER A 213 -13.16 7.83 12.99
CA SER A 213 -11.83 7.59 13.53
C SER A 213 -10.85 7.22 12.42
N ALA A 214 -9.60 7.62 12.59
CA ALA A 214 -8.49 7.20 11.76
C ALA A 214 -7.64 6.18 12.51
N LEU A 215 -7.18 5.15 11.79
CA LEU A 215 -6.33 4.09 12.30
C LEU A 215 -5.05 4.07 11.46
N LEU A 216 -3.90 4.06 12.09
CA LEU A 216 -2.59 4.01 11.42
C LEU A 216 -1.87 2.71 11.75
N TRP A 217 -1.34 2.07 10.71
CA TRP A 217 -0.37 0.98 10.80
C TRP A 217 0.93 1.37 10.10
N ILE A 218 2.03 0.84 10.59
CA ILE A 218 3.35 0.96 9.99
C ILE A 218 3.81 -0.45 9.64
N VAL A 219 4.04 -0.72 8.35
CA VAL A 219 4.47 -2.04 7.86
C VAL A 219 5.79 -2.41 8.55
N PRO A 220 5.84 -3.46 9.37
CA PRO A 220 7.04 -3.81 10.13
C PRO A 220 8.02 -4.61 9.27
N ALA A 221 9.32 -4.46 9.53
CA ALA A 221 10.31 -5.37 8.96
C ALA A 221 10.12 -6.76 9.55
N LYS A 222 10.35 -7.80 8.72
CA LYS A 222 10.28 -9.20 9.13
C LYS A 222 11.63 -9.60 9.73
N VAL A 223 11.67 -9.75 11.04
CA VAL A 223 12.89 -9.98 11.85
C VAL A 223 12.81 -11.26 12.70
N GLU A 224 11.76 -12.06 12.55
CA GLU A 224 11.67 -13.37 13.20
C GLU A 224 12.94 -14.22 12.94
N GLY A 225 13.38 -14.94 13.97
CA GLY A 225 14.53 -15.83 13.87
C GLY A 225 15.60 -15.56 14.93
N SER A 226 16.83 -15.97 14.62
CA SER A 226 17.97 -15.88 15.55
C SER A 226 19.02 -14.88 15.06
N TRP A 227 19.42 -14.00 15.97
CA TRP A 227 20.37 -12.92 15.74
C TRP A 227 21.47 -12.96 16.81
N LYS A 228 22.56 -12.22 16.58
CA LYS A 228 23.57 -11.94 17.61
C LYS A 228 23.50 -10.48 18.04
N VAL A 229 23.50 -10.21 19.33
CA VAL A 229 23.56 -8.86 19.94
C VAL A 229 24.51 -8.92 21.14
N ASP A 230 25.54 -8.06 21.18
CA ASP A 230 26.57 -8.06 22.23
C ASP A 230 27.12 -9.48 22.56
N GLY A 231 27.30 -10.34 21.54
CA GLY A 231 27.77 -11.72 21.69
C GLY A 231 26.73 -12.73 22.22
N LYS A 232 25.53 -12.28 22.60
CA LYS A 232 24.41 -13.12 23.02
C LYS A 232 23.50 -13.47 21.85
N ASP A 233 22.84 -14.62 21.95
CA ASP A 233 21.79 -15.02 21.01
C ASP A 233 20.49 -14.27 21.30
N LEU A 234 20.00 -13.51 20.33
CA LEU A 234 18.65 -12.94 20.34
C LEU A 234 17.74 -13.84 19.53
N LYS A 235 16.75 -14.46 20.15
CA LYS A 235 15.72 -15.26 19.48
C LYS A 235 14.42 -14.47 19.47
N LEU A 236 13.82 -14.29 18.31
CA LEU A 236 12.60 -13.54 18.10
C LEU A 236 11.53 -14.41 17.48
N THR A 237 10.32 -14.34 18.04
CA THR A 237 9.07 -14.70 17.36
C THR A 237 8.32 -13.40 17.07
N GLN A 238 7.71 -13.32 15.88
CA GLN A 238 7.08 -12.10 15.43
C GLN A 238 5.62 -12.33 15.05
N LYS A 239 4.75 -11.46 15.58
CA LYS A 239 3.39 -11.29 15.08
C LYS A 239 3.19 -9.82 14.71
N TYR A 240 3.17 -9.54 13.41
CA TYR A 240 3.11 -8.18 12.87
C TYR A 240 4.22 -7.29 13.47
N GLN A 241 3.86 -6.18 14.13
CA GLN A 241 4.82 -5.31 14.79
C GLN A 241 5.20 -5.78 16.20
N VAL A 242 4.56 -6.80 16.76
CA VAL A 242 4.83 -7.28 18.12
C VAL A 242 5.85 -8.41 18.07
N LEU A 243 6.83 -8.34 18.97
CA LEU A 243 7.89 -9.34 19.10
C LEU A 243 7.82 -9.98 20.49
N THR A 244 8.23 -11.24 20.56
CA THR A 244 8.51 -11.96 21.81
C THR A 244 9.79 -12.76 21.65
N GLY A 245 10.40 -13.20 22.75
CA GLY A 245 11.61 -14.02 22.69
C GLY A 245 12.59 -13.79 23.82
N THR A 246 13.88 -14.04 23.56
CA THR A 246 14.94 -13.97 24.57
C THR A 246 16.24 -13.35 24.02
N LEU A 247 17.01 -12.69 24.89
CA LEU A 247 18.39 -12.30 24.66
C LEU A 247 19.30 -13.09 25.62
N GLY A 248 20.02 -14.07 25.10
CA GLY A 248 20.63 -15.12 25.92
C GLY A 248 19.54 -15.94 26.62
N THR A 249 19.60 -15.98 27.94
CA THR A 249 18.60 -16.63 28.80
C THR A 249 17.45 -15.71 29.20
N ASP A 250 17.56 -14.41 28.90
CA ASP A 250 16.69 -13.39 29.48
C ASP A 250 15.52 -13.09 28.55
N THR A 251 14.30 -13.24 29.05
CA THR A 251 13.08 -12.91 28.28
C THR A 251 13.05 -11.43 27.93
N ILE A 252 12.75 -11.12 26.67
CA ILE A 252 12.58 -9.73 26.22
C ILE A 252 11.15 -9.25 26.52
N SER A 253 11.00 -7.96 26.78
CA SER A 253 9.70 -7.30 26.99
C SER A 253 9.61 -5.99 26.21
N ASP A 254 8.40 -5.42 26.12
CA ASP A 254 8.10 -4.20 25.34
C ASP A 254 8.66 -4.25 23.92
N ALA A 255 8.68 -5.44 23.33
CA ALA A 255 9.39 -5.73 22.10
C ALA A 255 8.50 -5.46 20.89
N LYS A 256 8.89 -4.51 20.04
CA LYS A 256 8.11 -4.09 18.89
C LYS A 256 8.97 -3.62 17.72
N MET A 257 8.39 -3.69 16.53
CA MET A 257 8.86 -3.05 15.31
C MET A 257 8.15 -1.72 15.11
N ASN A 258 8.86 -0.77 14.50
CA ASN A 258 8.33 0.46 13.95
C ASN A 258 8.99 0.66 12.58
N GLY A 259 8.38 0.11 11.53
CA GLY A 259 9.03 0.01 10.23
C GLY A 259 10.30 -0.82 10.32
N ASN A 260 11.46 -0.20 10.09
CA ASN A 260 12.77 -0.85 10.20
C ASN A 260 13.40 -0.75 11.59
N GLU A 261 12.82 0.03 12.50
CA GLU A 261 13.36 0.18 13.85
C GLU A 261 12.79 -0.92 14.76
N ILE A 262 13.66 -1.62 15.47
CA ILE A 262 13.27 -2.55 16.54
C ILE A 262 13.48 -1.87 17.88
N THR A 263 12.59 -2.09 18.85
CA THR A 263 12.82 -1.75 20.26
C THR A 263 12.43 -2.92 21.13
N PHE A 264 13.23 -3.24 22.15
CA PHE A 264 12.86 -4.20 23.20
C PHE A 264 13.64 -3.93 24.49
N LYS A 265 13.21 -4.54 25.60
CA LYS A 265 13.89 -4.50 26.88
C LYS A 265 14.38 -5.89 27.28
N ALA A 266 15.58 -5.96 27.85
CA ALA A 266 16.12 -7.17 28.47
C ALA A 266 17.11 -6.77 29.58
N ASN A 267 17.08 -7.46 30.73
CA ASN A 267 17.97 -7.19 31.87
C ASN A 267 17.99 -5.72 32.34
N GLY A 268 16.83 -5.08 32.40
CA GLY A 268 16.72 -3.66 32.80
C GLY A 268 17.29 -2.66 31.78
N ALA A 269 17.76 -3.11 30.61
CA ALA A 269 18.25 -2.25 29.54
C ALA A 269 17.25 -2.22 28.36
N THR A 270 17.08 -1.05 27.75
CA THR A 270 16.37 -0.87 26.48
C THR A 270 17.35 -0.92 25.32
N TYR A 271 17.03 -1.74 24.33
CA TYR A 271 17.72 -1.90 23.06
C TYR A 271 16.85 -1.28 21.96
N THR A 272 17.47 -0.51 21.06
CA THR A 272 16.82 0.03 19.86
C THR A 272 17.81 0.03 18.70
N GLY A 273 17.35 -0.12 17.46
CA GLY A 273 18.15 0.18 16.27
C GLY A 273 17.58 -0.34 14.98
#